data_AF-A0A8B4R8L3-F1
#
_entry.id   AF-A0A8B4R8L3-F1
#
_cell.length_a   1.000
_cell.length_b   1.000
_cell.length_c   1.000
_cell.angle_alpha   90.00
_cell.angle_beta   90.00
_cell.angle_gamma   90.00
#
_symmetry.space_group_name_H-M   'P 1'
#
loop_
_entity.id
_entity.type
_entity.pdbx_description
1 polymer ?
#
loop_
_entity_poly.entity_id
_entity_poly.type
_entity_poly.pdbx_seq_one_letter_code
_entity_poly.pdbx_strand_id
1 'polypeptide(L)'
;MIKNAFAYVTRKSLKSLIIILVILSMATLSIISLSIKDATDRASKETFANITNSFSMEINRQVNPGTPRGGGNVKGEDIKKISQTNSIDSYVKRINSVADLVDHDIIETQDTLANQSPERAKNFKRTVMLTGVNDSAKETKFVSEAYKLVEGKHLENKDKNKILMHKDLAKKTISKLEIK
;
A
#
# COMPACT_ATOMS: atom_id res chain seq x y z
N MET A 1 46.36 -22.45 33.76
CA MET A 1 45.88 -22.71 32.39
C MET A 1 45.57 -21.42 31.61
N ILE A 2 44.77 -20.48 32.13
CA ILE A 2 44.42 -19.21 31.45
C ILE A 2 45.64 -18.33 31.12
N LYS A 3 46.59 -18.17 32.06
CA LYS A 3 47.84 -17.40 31.83
C LYS A 3 48.69 -17.95 30.67
N ASN A 4 48.73 -19.28 30.51
CA ASN A 4 49.48 -19.94 29.44
C ASN A 4 48.79 -19.76 28.09
N ALA A 5 47.45 -19.77 28.06
CA ALA A 5 46.68 -19.49 26.86
C ALA A 5 46.87 -18.05 26.37
N PHE A 6 46.87 -17.08 27.29
CA PHE A 6 47.11 -15.66 26.96
C PHE A 6 48.51 -15.44 26.38
N ALA A 7 49.53 -16.04 26.99
CA ALA A 7 50.91 -16.01 26.47
C ALA A 7 51.03 -16.65 25.08
N TYR A 8 50.23 -17.66 24.78
CA TYR A 8 50.24 -18.32 23.47
C TYR A 8 49.61 -17.45 22.37
N VAL A 9 48.51 -16.75 22.69
CA VAL A 9 47.82 -15.82 21.79
C VAL A 9 48.70 -14.61 21.48
N THR A 10 49.37 -14.03 22.49
CA THR A 10 50.23 -12.85 22.29
C THR A 10 51.53 -13.19 21.55
N ARG A 11 52.09 -14.40 21.73
CA ARG A 11 53.32 -14.85 21.04
C ARG A 11 53.13 -15.07 19.53
N LYS A 12 51.92 -15.40 19.06
CA LYS A 12 51.58 -15.57 17.63
C LYS A 12 50.45 -14.64 17.21
N SER A 13 50.60 -13.34 17.54
CA SER A 13 49.58 -12.30 17.38
C SER A 13 48.90 -12.28 16.01
N LEU A 14 49.65 -12.39 14.91
CA LEU A 14 49.07 -12.36 13.55
C LEU A 14 48.15 -13.56 13.26
N LYS A 15 48.57 -14.78 13.64
CA LYS A 15 47.74 -15.98 13.42
C LYS A 15 46.50 -15.96 14.28
N SER A 16 46.63 -15.52 15.53
CA SER A 16 45.49 -15.36 16.45
C SER A 16 44.54 -14.26 16.00
N LEU A 17 45.05 -13.15 15.44
CA LEU A 17 44.23 -12.07 14.90
C LEU A 17 43.39 -12.54 13.71
N ILE A 18 43.98 -13.31 12.78
CA ILE A 18 43.25 -13.87 11.63
C ILE A 18 42.11 -14.78 12.12
N ILE A 19 42.37 -15.66 13.07
CA ILE A 19 41.34 -16.57 13.63
C ILE A 19 40.21 -15.76 14.30
N ILE A 20 40.56 -14.74 15.09
CA ILE A 20 39.57 -13.85 15.72
C ILE A 20 38.74 -13.12 14.67
N LEU A 21 39.36 -12.60 13.61
CA LEU A 21 38.65 -11.89 12.54
C LEU A 21 37.67 -12.80 11.81
N VAL A 22 38.04 -14.04 11.54
CA VAL A 22 37.13 -15.03 10.91
C VAL A 22 35.94 -15.32 11.81
N ILE A 23 36.18 -15.61 13.10
CA ILE A 23 35.10 -15.89 14.06
C ILE A 23 34.20 -14.67 14.25
N LEU A 24 34.79 -13.48 14.37
CA LEU A 24 34.07 -12.22 14.50
C LEU A 24 33.22 -11.93 13.25
N SER A 25 33.76 -12.17 12.06
CA SER A 25 33.03 -12.01 10.79
C SER A 25 31.83 -12.96 10.72
N MET A 26 32.01 -14.24 11.09
CA MET A 26 30.91 -15.20 11.14
C MET A 26 29.83 -14.77 12.16
N ALA A 27 30.24 -14.39 13.37
CA ALA A 27 29.31 -13.99 14.42
C ALA A 27 28.53 -12.72 14.07
N THR A 28 29.21 -11.71 13.53
CA THR A 28 28.57 -10.45 13.11
C THR A 28 27.56 -10.68 11.99
N LEU A 29 27.90 -11.47 10.96
CA LEU A 29 26.96 -11.81 9.88
C LEU A 29 25.72 -12.54 10.40
N SER A 30 25.88 -13.48 11.34
CA SER A 30 24.74 -14.17 11.98
C SER A 30 23.85 -13.20 12.75
N ILE A 31 24.43 -12.30 13.55
CA ILE A 31 23.68 -11.29 14.33
C ILE A 31 22.97 -10.30 13.41
N ILE A 32 23.64 -9.84 12.34
CA ILE A 32 23.04 -8.94 11.35
C ILE A 32 21.84 -9.61 10.69
N SER A 33 21.97 -10.88 10.29
CA SER A 33 20.87 -11.63 9.67
C SER A 33 19.66 -11.76 10.59
N LEU A 34 19.88 -12.09 11.86
CA LEU A 34 18.81 -12.16 12.87
C LEU A 34 18.19 -10.79 13.13
N SER A 35 19.00 -9.74 13.21
CA SER A 35 18.53 -8.37 13.44
C SER A 35 17.68 -7.86 12.27
N ILE A 36 18.10 -8.14 11.03
CA ILE A 36 17.34 -7.81 9.82
C ILE A 36 16.03 -8.60 9.81
N LYS A 37 16.06 -9.89 10.12
CA LYS A 37 14.85 -10.71 10.21
C LYS A 37 13.87 -10.15 11.24
N ASP A 38 14.33 -9.88 12.46
CA ASP A 38 13.49 -9.34 13.53
C ASP A 38 12.93 -7.96 13.17
N ALA A 39 13.74 -7.09 12.56
CA ALA A 39 13.29 -5.79 12.07
C ALA A 39 12.23 -5.92 10.97
N THR A 40 12.42 -6.85 10.04
CA THR A 40 11.48 -7.13 8.95
C THR A 40 10.18 -7.73 9.49
N ASP A 41 10.25 -8.66 10.44
CA ASP A 41 9.09 -9.27 11.08
C ASP A 41 8.28 -8.23 11.87
N ARG A 42 8.95 -7.29 12.55
CA ARG A 42 8.28 -6.18 13.24
C ARG A 42 7.61 -5.23 12.25
N ALA A 43 8.34 -4.79 11.23
CA ALA A 43 7.78 -3.91 10.19
C ALA A 43 6.57 -4.57 9.50
N SER A 44 6.69 -5.85 9.15
CA SER A 44 5.59 -6.64 8.58
C SER A 44 4.39 -6.69 9.53
N LYS A 45 4.60 -6.99 10.80
CA LYS A 45 3.51 -6.98 11.80
C LYS A 45 2.86 -5.61 11.92
N GLU A 46 3.61 -4.52 11.96
CA GLU A 46 3.05 -3.16 12.07
C GLU A 46 2.26 -2.78 10.81
N THR A 47 2.81 -3.01 9.61
CA THR A 47 2.14 -2.73 8.33
C THR A 47 0.88 -3.56 8.16
N PHE A 48 0.94 -4.86 8.47
CA PHE A 48 -0.17 -5.77 8.21
C PHE A 48 -1.13 -5.93 9.38
N ALA A 49 -0.80 -5.59 10.64
CA ALA A 49 -1.72 -5.75 11.78
C ALA A 49 -3.03 -4.98 11.59
N ASN A 50 -2.97 -3.77 11.03
CA ASN A 50 -4.16 -2.97 10.74
C ASN A 50 -5.00 -3.58 9.59
N ILE A 51 -4.39 -4.37 8.71
CA ILE A 51 -5.06 -5.03 7.59
C ILE A 51 -5.62 -6.39 8.02
N THR A 52 -4.87 -7.17 8.80
CA THR A 52 -5.24 -8.53 9.22
C THR A 52 -6.35 -8.54 10.27
N ASN A 53 -6.58 -7.43 10.97
CA ASN A 53 -7.73 -7.25 11.85
C ASN A 53 -8.91 -6.53 11.18
N SER A 54 -9.01 -6.64 9.85
CA SER A 54 -10.11 -6.09 9.06
C SER A 54 -10.77 -7.16 8.20
N PHE A 55 -12.01 -6.92 7.78
CA PHE A 55 -12.71 -7.76 6.81
C PHE A 55 -13.36 -6.89 5.74
N SER A 56 -13.45 -7.41 4.53
CA SER A 56 -14.18 -6.78 3.43
C SER A 56 -15.47 -7.54 3.15
N MET A 57 -16.56 -6.81 2.99
CA MET A 57 -17.82 -7.37 2.51
C MET A 57 -18.04 -6.92 1.07
N GLU A 58 -18.05 -7.87 0.16
CA GLU A 58 -18.33 -7.65 -1.25
C GLU A 58 -19.14 -8.82 -1.83
N ILE A 59 -19.69 -8.61 -3.03
CA ILE A 59 -20.38 -9.69 -3.74
C ILE A 59 -19.38 -10.75 -4.19
N ASN A 60 -19.76 -12.01 -4.08
CA ASN A 60 -19.03 -13.06 -4.78
C ASN A 60 -19.38 -13.04 -6.26
N ARG A 61 -18.50 -12.48 -7.08
CA ARG A 61 -18.69 -12.35 -8.54
C ARG A 61 -18.80 -13.69 -9.29
N GLN A 62 -18.38 -14.80 -8.70
CA GLN A 62 -18.50 -16.13 -9.32
C GLN A 62 -19.96 -16.61 -9.36
N VAL A 63 -20.76 -16.24 -8.36
CA VAL A 63 -22.15 -16.70 -8.20
C VAL A 63 -23.16 -15.55 -8.22
N ASN A 64 -22.70 -14.31 -8.17
CA ASN A 64 -23.52 -13.11 -8.20
C ASN A 64 -22.82 -12.06 -9.09
N PRO A 65 -23.26 -11.89 -10.35
CA PRO A 65 -22.62 -10.94 -11.28
C PRO A 65 -22.84 -9.47 -10.89
N GLY A 66 -23.60 -9.19 -9.83
CA GLY A 66 -23.95 -7.85 -9.37
C GLY A 66 -25.16 -7.28 -10.10
N THR A 67 -25.26 -5.96 -10.13
CA THR A 67 -26.33 -5.23 -10.81
C THR A 67 -25.75 -4.41 -11.98
N PRO A 68 -26.59 -3.99 -12.94
CA PRO A 68 -26.17 -3.01 -13.97
C PRO A 68 -25.64 -1.68 -13.39
N ARG A 69 -25.93 -1.39 -12.11
CA ARG A 69 -25.42 -0.23 -11.36
C ARG A 69 -24.17 -0.53 -10.54
N GLY A 70 -23.51 -1.67 -10.78
CA GLY A 70 -22.30 -2.13 -10.11
C GLY A 70 -22.52 -3.30 -9.15
N GLY A 71 -21.47 -3.67 -8.40
CA GLY A 71 -21.48 -4.83 -7.51
C GLY A 71 -22.32 -4.68 -6.22
N GLY A 72 -23.11 -3.63 -6.09
CA GLY A 72 -23.73 -3.20 -4.84
C GLY A 72 -24.88 -4.09 -4.36
N ASN A 73 -24.59 -4.99 -3.41
CA ASN A 73 -25.61 -5.70 -2.61
C ASN A 73 -25.48 -5.47 -1.10
N VAL A 74 -24.43 -4.77 -0.63
CA VAL A 74 -24.30 -4.41 0.79
C VAL A 74 -25.04 -3.10 1.04
N LYS A 75 -26.15 -3.17 1.77
CA LYS A 75 -27.00 -2.00 2.02
C LYS A 75 -26.38 -1.08 3.08
N GLY A 76 -26.58 0.23 2.91
CA GLY A 76 -26.10 1.22 3.87
C GLY A 76 -26.66 1.04 5.28
N GLU A 77 -27.89 0.52 5.42
CA GLU A 77 -28.50 0.19 6.71
C GLU A 77 -27.73 -0.92 7.46
N ASP A 78 -27.26 -1.94 6.74
CA ASP A 78 -26.53 -3.06 7.33
C ASP A 78 -25.11 -2.65 7.69
N ILE A 79 -24.47 -1.84 6.84
CA ILE A 79 -23.17 -1.21 7.17
C ILE A 79 -23.29 -0.41 8.46
N LYS A 80 -24.36 0.39 8.61
CA LYS A 80 -24.59 1.17 9.83
C LYS A 80 -24.71 0.27 11.06
N LYS A 81 -25.53 -0.79 10.98
CA LYS A 81 -25.69 -1.76 12.09
C LYS A 81 -24.36 -2.40 12.49
N ILE A 82 -23.56 -2.85 11.52
CA ILE A 82 -22.26 -3.48 11.77
C ILE A 82 -21.28 -2.47 12.39
N SER A 83 -21.19 -1.27 11.81
CA SER A 83 -20.27 -0.21 12.28
C SER A 83 -20.58 0.32 13.67
N GLN A 84 -21.79 0.11 14.19
CA GLN A 84 -22.20 0.53 15.53
C GLN A 84 -21.92 -0.52 16.62
N THR A 85 -21.37 -1.68 16.25
CA THR A 85 -20.96 -2.68 17.24
C THR A 85 -19.63 -2.28 17.90
N ASN A 86 -19.49 -2.56 19.20
CA ASN A 86 -18.32 -2.15 19.99
C ASN A 86 -16.98 -2.77 19.51
N SER A 87 -17.03 -3.80 18.67
CA SER A 87 -15.84 -4.48 18.14
C SER A 87 -15.29 -3.83 16.86
N ILE A 88 -15.98 -2.85 16.29
CA ILE A 88 -15.56 -2.16 15.07
C ILE A 88 -15.02 -0.78 15.41
N ASP A 89 -13.71 -0.59 15.24
CA ASP A 89 -13.05 0.71 15.43
C ASP A 89 -13.42 1.71 14.31
N SER A 90 -13.39 1.25 13.07
CA SER A 90 -13.62 2.11 11.90
C SER A 90 -14.12 1.30 10.70
N TYR A 91 -14.70 2.00 9.73
CA TYR A 91 -15.22 1.38 8.51
C TYR A 91 -15.04 2.30 7.29
N VAL A 92 -14.83 1.68 6.13
CA VAL A 92 -14.78 2.36 4.83
C VAL A 92 -15.86 1.79 3.92
N LYS A 93 -16.72 2.67 3.42
CA LYS A 93 -17.65 2.39 2.32
C LYS A 93 -16.93 2.69 1.03
N ARG A 94 -16.82 1.69 0.15
CA ARG A 94 -16.17 1.82 -1.15
C ARG A 94 -17.19 1.72 -2.27
N ILE A 95 -17.11 2.65 -3.22
CA ILE A 95 -17.85 2.58 -4.48
C ILE A 95 -16.84 2.79 -5.60
N ASN A 96 -16.81 1.87 -6.56
CA ASN A 96 -15.96 2.01 -7.74
C ASN A 96 -16.81 2.43 -8.93
N SER A 97 -16.27 3.33 -9.73
CA SER A 97 -16.84 3.78 -10.99
C SER A 97 -15.74 3.95 -12.03
N VAL A 98 -16.15 4.14 -13.27
CA VAL A 98 -15.29 4.44 -14.40
C VAL A 98 -15.77 5.76 -14.99
N ALA A 99 -14.86 6.68 -15.28
CA ALA A 99 -15.20 7.93 -15.93
C ALA A 99 -14.06 8.42 -16.82
N ASP A 100 -14.39 9.28 -17.77
CA ASP A 100 -13.41 9.95 -18.60
C ASP A 100 -12.96 11.27 -17.96
N LEU A 101 -11.66 11.54 -18.07
CA LEU A 101 -11.13 12.89 -17.85
C LEU A 101 -11.50 13.74 -19.06
N VAL A 102 -12.40 14.71 -18.84
CA VAL A 102 -12.78 15.68 -19.88
C VAL A 102 -11.56 16.54 -20.22
N ASP A 103 -11.28 16.69 -21.51
CA ASP A 103 -10.19 17.53 -22.06
C ASP A 103 -8.75 17.21 -21.61
N HIS A 104 -8.56 16.10 -20.90
CA HIS A 104 -7.24 15.68 -20.43
C HIS A 104 -6.96 14.22 -20.79
N ASP A 105 -5.71 13.94 -21.17
CA ASP A 105 -5.25 12.58 -21.43
C ASP A 105 -4.64 11.97 -20.16
N ILE A 106 -4.81 10.67 -19.99
CA ILE A 106 -4.21 9.91 -18.89
C ILE A 106 -2.69 9.79 -19.04
N ILE A 107 -2.02 9.29 -18.01
CA ILE A 107 -0.60 8.91 -18.11
C ILE A 107 -0.54 7.50 -18.68
N GLU A 108 0.22 7.35 -19.76
CA GLU A 108 0.54 6.07 -20.36
C GLU A 108 1.95 5.65 -19.90
N THR A 109 2.06 4.43 -19.39
CA THR A 109 3.31 3.73 -19.09
C THR A 109 3.47 2.54 -20.03
N GLN A 110 4.66 1.94 -20.05
CA GLN A 110 4.89 0.71 -20.83
C GLN A 110 3.89 -0.40 -20.45
N ASP A 111 3.56 -0.53 -19.16
CA ASP A 111 2.60 -1.53 -18.66
C ASP A 111 1.16 -1.26 -19.11
N THR A 112 0.74 0.01 -19.14
CA THR A 112 -0.60 0.36 -19.61
C THR A 112 -0.75 0.16 -21.12
N LEU A 113 0.33 0.37 -21.88
CA LEU A 113 0.35 0.17 -23.33
C LEU A 113 0.44 -1.33 -23.69
N ALA A 114 1.18 -2.12 -22.92
CA ALA A 114 1.34 -3.55 -23.14
C ALA A 114 0.01 -4.33 -23.09
N ASN A 115 -0.97 -3.83 -22.33
CA ASN A 115 -2.29 -4.47 -22.16
C ASN A 115 -3.39 -3.81 -23.00
N GLN A 116 -3.05 -2.89 -23.89
CA GLN A 116 -4.03 -2.09 -24.64
C GLN A 116 -4.27 -2.66 -26.04
N SER A 117 -5.51 -3.05 -26.33
CA SER A 117 -5.94 -3.35 -27.70
C SER A 117 -6.25 -2.05 -28.47
N PRO A 118 -6.18 -2.05 -29.81
CA PRO A 118 -6.54 -0.87 -30.62
C PRO A 118 -7.96 -0.37 -30.33
N GLU A 119 -8.88 -1.28 -30.06
CA GLU A 119 -10.27 -0.97 -29.70
C GLU A 119 -10.37 -0.32 -28.31
N ARG A 120 -9.60 -0.80 -27.33
CA ARG A 120 -9.52 -0.17 -26.01
C ARG A 120 -8.87 1.21 -26.06
N ALA A 121 -7.83 1.37 -26.88
CA ALA A 121 -7.18 2.66 -27.08
C ALA A 121 -8.17 3.69 -27.68
N LYS A 122 -9.05 3.27 -28.59
CA LYS A 122 -10.08 4.14 -29.16
C LYS A 122 -11.18 4.50 -28.15
N ASN A 123 -11.67 3.52 -27.39
CA ASN A 123 -12.86 3.70 -26.55
C ASN A 123 -12.54 4.20 -25.13
N PHE A 124 -11.33 3.99 -24.62
CA PHE A 124 -10.96 4.27 -23.23
C PHE A 124 -9.71 5.14 -23.08
N LYS A 125 -9.38 5.93 -24.11
CA LYS A 125 -8.16 6.77 -24.14
C LYS A 125 -8.01 7.68 -22.92
N ARG A 126 -9.13 8.16 -22.37
CA ARG A 126 -9.17 9.14 -21.27
C ARG A 126 -9.81 8.59 -20.00
N THR A 127 -10.03 7.29 -19.98
CA THR A 127 -10.80 6.65 -18.93
C THR A 127 -9.94 6.38 -17.71
N VAL A 128 -10.46 6.76 -16.54
CA VAL A 128 -9.87 6.51 -15.23
C VAL A 128 -10.83 5.74 -14.35
N MET A 129 -10.24 4.94 -13.44
CA MET A 129 -11.00 4.33 -12.36
C MET A 129 -11.16 5.33 -11.22
N LEU A 130 -12.41 5.57 -10.82
CA LEU A 130 -12.78 6.39 -9.68
C LEU A 130 -13.15 5.48 -8.52
N THR A 131 -12.59 5.76 -7.34
CA THR A 131 -12.97 5.07 -6.11
C THR A 131 -13.46 6.11 -5.11
N GLY A 132 -14.76 6.07 -4.81
CA GLY A 132 -15.39 6.84 -3.76
C GLY A 132 -15.22 6.15 -2.41
N VAL A 133 -14.77 6.92 -1.42
CA VAL A 133 -14.63 6.49 -0.01
C VAL A 133 -15.14 7.57 0.93
N ASN A 134 -15.63 7.18 2.11
CA ASN A 134 -16.04 8.12 3.17
C ASN A 134 -14.86 8.61 4.03
N ASP A 135 -13.77 7.86 4.10
CA ASP A 135 -12.54 8.24 4.79
C ASP A 135 -11.37 7.62 4.04
N SER A 136 -10.51 8.45 3.43
CA SER A 136 -9.37 7.93 2.67
C SER A 136 -8.17 7.57 3.53
N ALA A 137 -8.07 8.06 4.78
CA ALA A 137 -6.99 7.68 5.69
C ALA A 137 -7.12 6.22 6.14
N LYS A 138 -8.36 5.73 6.20
CA LYS A 138 -8.69 4.35 6.58
C LYS A 138 -8.82 3.41 5.38
N GLU A 139 -8.58 3.89 4.17
CA GLU A 139 -8.63 3.06 2.97
C GLU A 139 -7.41 2.14 2.90
N THR A 140 -7.63 0.88 2.50
CA THR A 140 -6.65 -0.20 2.56
C THR A 140 -5.28 0.15 1.98
N LYS A 141 -5.22 0.85 0.84
CA LYS A 141 -3.95 1.17 0.16
C LYS A 141 -3.17 2.26 0.89
N PHE A 142 -3.85 3.17 1.60
CA PHE A 142 -3.18 4.16 2.45
C PHE A 142 -2.73 3.54 3.78
N VAL A 143 -3.58 2.69 4.40
CA VAL A 143 -3.23 1.97 5.63
C VAL A 143 -2.07 1.00 5.41
N SER A 144 -2.01 0.35 4.24
CA SER A 144 -0.92 -0.56 3.87
C SER A 144 0.34 0.16 3.40
N GLU A 145 0.36 1.50 3.43
CA GLU A 145 1.42 2.34 2.85
C GLU A 145 1.71 2.12 1.35
N ALA A 146 0.84 1.40 0.63
CA ALA A 146 0.98 1.25 -0.81
C ALA A 146 0.82 2.61 -1.52
N TYR A 147 -0.06 3.47 -0.97
CA TYR A 147 -0.17 4.87 -1.32
C TYR A 147 0.29 5.75 -0.15
N LYS A 148 1.00 6.83 -0.48
CA LYS A 148 1.41 7.87 0.47
C LYS A 148 0.82 9.20 0.04
N LEU A 149 0.19 9.89 0.98
CA LEU A 149 -0.30 11.25 0.74
C LEU A 149 0.91 12.20 0.73
N VAL A 150 1.20 12.77 -0.44
CA VAL A 150 2.35 13.65 -0.64
C VAL A 150 2.03 15.13 -0.48
N GLU A 151 0.76 15.51 -0.66
CA GLU A 151 0.28 16.89 -0.60
C GLU A 151 -1.21 16.92 -0.27
N GLY A 152 -1.65 17.96 0.46
CA GLY A 152 -3.04 18.13 0.87
C GLY A 152 -3.42 17.34 2.11
N LYS A 153 -4.68 16.88 2.18
CA LYS A 153 -5.24 16.13 3.30
C LYS A 153 -6.09 14.96 2.83
N HIS A 154 -6.27 13.96 3.70
CA HIS A 154 -7.21 12.87 3.45
C HIS A 154 -8.65 13.38 3.28
N LEU A 155 -9.45 12.61 2.55
CA LEU A 155 -10.87 12.88 2.33
C LEU A 155 -11.66 12.43 3.55
N GLU A 156 -12.56 13.29 4.02
CA GLU A 156 -13.46 13.01 5.12
C GLU A 156 -14.91 12.92 4.64
N ASN A 157 -15.78 12.30 5.44
CA ASN A 157 -17.17 12.02 5.06
C ASN A 157 -18.02 13.28 4.75
N LYS A 158 -17.57 14.46 5.18
CA LYS A 158 -18.22 15.76 4.90
C LYS A 158 -17.72 16.41 3.61
N ASP A 159 -16.60 15.95 3.07
CA ASP A 159 -16.03 16.51 1.85
C ASP A 159 -16.91 16.19 0.64
N LYS A 160 -17.14 17.21 -0.18
CA LYS A 160 -17.89 17.12 -1.43
C LYS A 160 -17.02 17.64 -2.57
N ASN A 161 -17.07 16.96 -3.72
CA ASN A 161 -16.35 17.35 -4.93
C ASN A 161 -14.82 17.51 -4.72
N LYS A 162 -14.25 16.77 -3.76
CA LYS A 162 -12.82 16.70 -3.52
C LYS A 162 -12.29 15.35 -4.00
N ILE A 163 -11.09 15.36 -4.54
CA ILE A 163 -10.44 14.17 -5.08
C ILE A 163 -9.02 14.05 -4.54
N LEU A 164 -8.56 12.82 -4.40
CA LEU A 164 -7.14 12.50 -4.33
C LEU A 164 -6.73 11.97 -5.70
N MET A 165 -5.63 12.51 -6.22
CA MET A 165 -5.13 12.18 -7.55
C MET A 165 -3.65 11.84 -7.45
N HIS A 166 -3.18 10.90 -8.28
CA HIS A 166 -1.77 10.60 -8.39
C HIS A 166 -0.97 11.84 -8.79
N LYS A 167 0.19 12.08 -8.16
CA LYS A 167 0.99 13.31 -8.32
C LYS A 167 1.31 13.62 -9.78
N ASP A 168 1.73 12.62 -10.54
CA ASP A 168 2.12 12.85 -11.93
C ASP A 168 0.90 13.15 -12.81
N LEU A 169 -0.24 12.51 -12.53
CA LEU A 169 -1.49 12.79 -13.25
C LEU A 169 -1.96 14.21 -12.92
N ALA A 170 -1.86 14.61 -11.66
CA ALA A 170 -2.14 15.97 -11.21
C ALA A 170 -1.26 16.99 -11.94
N LYS A 171 0.05 16.76 -12.10
CA LYS A 171 0.92 17.68 -12.87
C LYS A 171 0.50 17.81 -14.33
N LYS A 172 0.12 16.71 -14.99
CA LYS A 172 -0.31 16.70 -16.39
C LYS A 172 -1.66 17.39 -16.62
N THR A 173 -2.57 17.27 -15.65
CA THR A 173 -3.96 17.76 -15.75
C THR A 173 -4.13 19.17 -15.17
N ILE A 174 -3.60 19.42 -13.96
CA ILE A 174 -3.79 20.68 -13.21
C ILE A 174 -3.05 21.87 -13.84
N SER A 175 -1.95 21.64 -14.56
CA SER A 175 -1.28 22.70 -15.32
C SER A 175 -2.12 23.32 -16.45
N LYS A 176 -3.30 22.77 -16.75
CA LYS A 176 -4.20 23.20 -17.84
C LYS A 176 -5.63 23.55 -17.40
N LEU A 177 -5.95 23.55 -16.12
CA LEU A 177 -7.30 23.88 -15.64
C LEU A 177 -7.54 25.40 -15.66
N GLU A 178 -8.00 25.93 -16.79
CA GLU A 178 -8.78 27.17 -16.83
C GLU A 178 -10.11 26.89 -16.11
N ILE A 179 -10.24 27.39 -14.89
CA ILE A 179 -11.52 27.43 -14.20
C ILE A 179 -12.37 28.48 -14.93
N LYS A 180 -13.40 28.03 -15.66
CA LYS A 180 -14.53 28.87 -16.07
C LYS A 180 -15.61 28.87 -14.99
#